data_AF-A0A024FF64-F1
#
_entry.id   AF-A0A024FF64-F1
#
_cell.length_a   1.000
_cell.length_b   1.000
_cell.length_c   1.000
_cell.angle_alpha   90.00
_cell.angle_beta   90.00
_cell.angle_gamma   90.00
#
_symmetry.space_group_name_H-M   'P 1'
#
loop_
_entity.id
_entity.type
_entity.pdbx_description
1 polymer ?
#
loop_
_entity_poly.entity_id
_entity_poly.type
_entity_poly.pdbx_seq_one_letter_code
_entity_poly.pdbx_strand_id
1 'polypeptide(L)'
;MPNFGQKKDLLVKKLLFLMLLVGFLSCKNEPKVAENRIKEDVTFLADDKLEGRQTGTQGEVLAAGYISKRFEAIGLQPKGTEEFLQSFSFKPKTDPHSEVEFTTNADSTITGNNVIGFMDNNAKTTIVIGAHYDHLGYGGEGSLYR
;
A
#
# COMPACT_ATOMS: atom_id res chain seq x y z
N MET A 1 -19.70 9.03 -65.08
CA MET A 1 -18.44 8.68 -64.40
C MET A 1 -18.20 9.69 -63.29
N PRO A 2 -18.00 9.30 -62.02
CA PRO A 2 -17.74 10.26 -60.94
C PRO A 2 -16.40 10.99 -61.17
N ASN A 3 -16.42 12.32 -61.08
CA ASN A 3 -15.26 13.20 -61.28
C ASN A 3 -14.23 12.99 -60.14
N PHE A 4 -12.95 13.20 -60.43
CA PHE A 4 -11.80 12.99 -59.54
C PHE A 4 -11.94 13.67 -58.17
N GLY A 5 -12.61 14.83 -58.10
CA GLY A 5 -12.91 15.53 -56.84
C GLY A 5 -13.86 14.75 -55.91
N GLN A 6 -14.92 14.14 -56.45
CA GLN A 6 -15.90 13.39 -55.65
C GLN A 6 -15.31 12.10 -55.04
N LYS A 7 -14.30 11.51 -55.70
CA LYS A 7 -13.58 10.34 -55.15
C LYS A 7 -12.70 10.72 -53.95
N LYS A 8 -12.11 11.91 -53.95
CA LYS A 8 -11.30 12.42 -52.83
C LYS A 8 -12.16 12.71 -51.61
N ASP A 9 -13.31 13.37 -51.79
CA ASP A 9 -14.24 13.66 -50.69
C ASP A 9 -14.81 12.39 -50.05
N LEU A 10 -15.10 11.37 -50.87
CA LEU A 10 -15.54 10.07 -50.38
C LEU A 10 -14.43 9.33 -49.60
N LEU A 11 -13.18 9.47 -50.03
CA LEU A 11 -12.02 8.88 -49.35
C LEU A 11 -11.75 9.55 -48.00
N VAL A 12 -11.82 10.89 -47.95
CA VAL A 12 -11.64 11.69 -46.72
C VAL A 12 -12.75 11.38 -45.72
N LYS A 13 -14.01 11.27 -46.16
CA LYS A 13 -15.13 10.87 -45.29
C LYS A 13 -14.98 9.45 -44.74
N LYS A 14 -14.50 8.49 -45.54
CA LYS A 14 -14.19 7.13 -45.07
C LYS A 14 -13.06 7.13 -44.04
N LEU A 15 -12.03 7.95 -44.23
CA LEU A 15 -10.89 8.07 -43.30
C LEU A 15 -11.30 8.72 -41.97
N LEU A 16 -12.13 9.77 -42.03
CA LEU A 16 -12.71 10.43 -40.85
C LEU A 16 -13.62 9.47 -40.07
N PHE A 17 -14.45 8.69 -40.76
CA PHE A 17 -15.32 7.69 -40.13
C PHE A 17 -14.52 6.56 -39.48
N LEU A 18 -13.43 6.12 -40.12
CA LEU A 18 -12.54 5.09 -39.57
C LEU A 18 -11.81 5.58 -38.31
N MET A 19 -11.33 6.84 -38.29
CA MET A 19 -10.72 7.43 -37.09
C MET A 19 -11.73 7.57 -35.94
N LEU A 20 -12.98 7.92 -36.24
CA LEU A 20 -14.06 7.98 -35.23
C LEU A 20 -14.37 6.60 -34.64
N LEU A 21 -14.35 5.55 -35.46
CA LEU A 21 -14.63 4.17 -35.03
C LEU A 21 -13.55 3.59 -34.10
N VAL A 22 -12.29 3.96 -34.31
CA VAL A 22 -11.15 3.52 -33.49
C VAL A 22 -11.17 4.16 -32.10
N GLY A 23 -11.69 5.39 -31.98
CA GLY A 23 -11.82 6.09 -30.69
C GLY A 23 -12.76 5.42 -29.69
N PHE A 24 -13.77 4.67 -30.14
CA PHE A 24 -14.75 4.00 -29.28
C PHE A 24 -14.26 2.65 -28.70
N LEU A 25 -13.16 2.09 -29.21
CA LEU A 25 -12.66 0.77 -28.79
C LEU A 25 -11.58 0.85 -27.70
N SER A 26 -11.15 2.05 -27.29
CA SER A 26 -9.92 2.25 -26.51
C SER A 26 -10.09 2.31 -24.99
N CYS A 27 -11.22 1.90 -24.42
CA CYS A 27 -11.38 1.81 -22.96
C CYS A 27 -11.83 0.40 -22.54
N LYS A 28 -10.86 -0.51 -22.38
CA LYS A 28 -11.06 -1.72 -21.59
C LYS A 28 -10.60 -1.44 -20.16
N ASN A 29 -11.56 -1.14 -19.28
CA ASN A 29 -11.33 -1.15 -17.84
C ASN A 29 -11.43 -2.61 -17.36
N GLU A 30 -10.42 -3.42 -17.66
CA GLU A 30 -10.30 -4.72 -16.99
C GLU A 30 -9.93 -4.47 -15.53
N PRO A 31 -10.66 -5.07 -14.57
CA PRO A 31 -10.22 -5.00 -13.18
C PRO A 31 -8.83 -5.63 -13.11
N LYS A 32 -7.83 -4.84 -12.69
CA LYS A 32 -6.53 -5.38 -12.35
C LYS A 32 -6.73 -6.33 -11.17
N VAL A 33 -6.88 -7.62 -11.46
CA VAL A 33 -6.86 -8.65 -10.43
C VAL A 33 -5.43 -8.65 -9.90
N ALA A 34 -5.26 -8.17 -8.66
CA ALA A 34 -3.97 -8.21 -8.00
C ALA A 34 -3.52 -9.68 -7.95
N GLU A 35 -2.32 -9.94 -8.46
CA GLU A 35 -1.71 -11.26 -8.38
C GLU A 35 -1.59 -11.67 -6.91
N ASN A 36 -1.95 -12.91 -6.58
CA ASN A 36 -1.81 -13.40 -5.22
C ASN A 36 -0.33 -13.63 -4.90
N ARG A 37 0.24 -12.73 -4.11
CA ARG A 37 1.64 -12.78 -3.68
C ARG A 37 1.79 -13.02 -2.17
N ILE A 38 0.76 -13.56 -1.52
CA ILE A 38 0.74 -13.78 -0.05
C ILE A 38 1.95 -14.59 0.40
N LYS A 39 2.32 -15.65 -0.34
CA LYS A 39 3.49 -16.47 0.00
C LYS A 39 4.78 -15.66 0.01
N GLU A 40 4.97 -14.79 -0.97
CA GLU A 40 6.17 -13.95 -1.08
C GLU A 40 6.19 -12.89 0.02
N ASP A 41 5.05 -12.24 0.27
CA ASP A 41 4.89 -11.25 1.32
C ASP A 41 5.17 -11.83 2.71
N VAL A 42 4.59 -12.99 3.03
CA VAL A 42 4.85 -13.69 4.30
C VAL A 42 6.30 -14.17 4.38
N THR A 43 6.86 -14.68 3.28
CA THR A 43 8.26 -15.15 3.26
C THR A 43 9.23 -14.01 3.55
N PHE A 44 9.05 -12.84 2.93
CA PHE A 44 9.90 -11.68 3.20
C PHE A 44 9.71 -11.18 4.62
N LEU A 45 8.46 -11.01 5.07
CA LEU A 45 8.18 -10.48 6.40
C LEU A 45 8.73 -11.40 7.50
N ALA A 46 8.78 -12.72 7.26
CA ALA A 46 9.34 -13.69 8.20
C ALA A 46 10.83 -14.03 7.97
N ASP A 47 11.52 -13.36 7.03
CA ASP A 47 12.92 -13.64 6.69
C ASP A 47 13.86 -13.23 7.84
N ASP A 48 14.87 -14.06 8.12
CA ASP A 48 15.88 -13.83 9.14
C ASP A 48 16.61 -12.48 8.97
N LYS A 49 16.66 -11.93 7.76
CA LYS A 49 17.20 -10.59 7.46
C LYS A 49 16.56 -9.47 8.27
N LEU A 50 15.32 -9.65 8.73
CA LEU A 50 14.64 -8.67 9.55
C LEU A 50 15.01 -8.83 11.04
N GLU A 51 15.49 -10.01 11.45
CA GLU A 51 15.85 -10.37 12.84
C GLU A 51 14.70 -10.24 13.86
N GLY A 52 13.49 -9.98 13.38
CA GLY A 52 12.35 -9.52 14.16
C GLY A 52 11.76 -8.25 13.57
N ARG A 53 10.63 -7.79 14.12
CA ARG A 53 9.97 -6.56 13.69
C ARG A 53 9.40 -5.83 14.90
N GLN A 54 10.06 -5.95 16.05
CA GLN A 54 9.61 -5.31 17.27
C GLN A 54 9.60 -3.81 17.04
N THR A 55 8.59 -3.12 17.58
CA THR A 55 8.43 -1.69 17.41
C THR A 55 9.69 -0.92 17.75
N GLY A 56 10.13 -0.03 16.86
CA GLY A 56 11.34 0.78 17.00
C GLY A 56 12.66 0.09 16.64
N THR A 57 12.62 -1.16 16.17
CA THR A 57 13.82 -1.86 15.67
C THR A 57 14.06 -1.61 14.19
N GLN A 58 15.28 -1.89 13.72
CA GLN A 58 15.61 -1.83 12.29
C GLN A 58 14.72 -2.77 11.44
N GLY A 59 14.35 -3.93 11.99
CA GLY A 59 13.46 -4.89 11.33
C GLY A 59 12.04 -4.33 11.11
N GLU A 60 11.54 -3.54 12.05
CA GLU A 60 10.28 -2.80 11.89
C GLU A 60 10.36 -1.80 10.73
N VAL A 61 11.44 -1.00 10.67
CA VAL A 61 11.65 -0.02 9.59
C VAL A 61 11.71 -0.71 8.21
N LEU A 62 12.42 -1.84 8.11
CA LEU A 62 12.51 -2.61 6.88
C LEU A 62 11.16 -3.20 6.47
N ALA A 63 10.39 -3.72 7.44
CA ALA A 63 9.05 -4.24 7.19
C ALA A 63 8.08 -3.15 6.75
N ALA A 64 8.09 -2.00 7.42
CA ALA A 64 7.26 -0.85 7.07
C ALA A 64 7.56 -0.37 5.63
N GLY A 65 8.85 -0.24 5.30
CA GLY A 65 9.30 0.12 3.96
C GLY A 65 8.88 -0.91 2.89
N TYR A 66 8.90 -2.20 3.22
CA TYR A 66 8.39 -3.26 2.33
C TYR A 66 6.89 -3.09 2.10
N ILE A 67 6.08 -2.96 3.16
CA ILE A 67 4.63 -2.83 3.07
C ILE A 67 4.24 -1.57 2.27
N SER A 68 4.90 -0.44 2.51
CA SER A 68 4.69 0.80 1.74
C SER A 68 4.91 0.59 0.23
N LYS A 69 6.00 -0.08 -0.15
CA LYS A 69 6.28 -0.42 -1.56
C LYS A 69 5.23 -1.37 -2.14
N ARG A 70 4.72 -2.32 -1.34
CA ARG A 70 3.64 -3.23 -1.77
C ARG A 70 2.33 -2.47 -1.99
N PHE A 71 1.98 -1.54 -1.10
CA PHE A 71 0.81 -0.68 -1.23
C PHE A 71 0.88 0.21 -2.46
N GLU A 72 2.03 0.85 -2.70
CA GLU A 72 2.26 1.64 -3.91
C GLU A 72 2.13 0.77 -5.19
N ALA A 73 2.76 -0.41 -5.21
CA ALA A 73 2.73 -1.31 -6.36
C ALA A 73 1.32 -1.80 -6.74
N ILE A 74 0.40 -1.88 -5.77
CA ILE A 74 -1.01 -2.23 -6.02
C ILE A 74 -1.91 -1.00 -6.22
N GLY A 75 -1.34 0.22 -6.23
CA GLY A 75 -2.03 1.46 -6.54
C GLY A 75 -2.76 2.13 -5.37
N LEU A 76 -2.49 1.73 -4.13
CA LEU A 76 -3.01 2.45 -2.96
C LEU A 76 -2.33 3.82 -2.84
N GLN A 77 -3.07 4.78 -2.31
CA GLN A 77 -2.58 6.12 -2.02
C GLN A 77 -2.09 6.20 -0.57
N PRO A 78 -1.02 6.97 -0.31
CA PRO A 78 -0.55 7.20 1.05
C PRO A 78 -1.59 7.98 1.88
N LYS A 79 -1.74 7.61 3.16
CA LYS A 79 -2.58 8.34 4.13
C LYS A 79 -1.94 8.46 5.52
N GLY A 80 -0.64 8.25 5.59
CA GLY A 80 0.16 8.51 6.79
C GLY A 80 0.37 10.01 7.02
N THR A 81 1.02 10.35 8.14
CA THR A 81 1.48 11.72 8.39
C THR A 81 2.65 12.09 7.48
N GLU A 82 3.42 11.09 7.03
CA GLU A 82 4.48 11.20 6.05
C GLU A 82 4.35 10.05 5.05
N GLU A 83 3.89 10.34 3.83
CA GLU A 83 3.59 9.31 2.82
C GLU A 83 2.71 8.19 3.40
N PHE A 84 3.11 6.92 3.26
CA PHE A 84 2.38 5.78 3.84
C PHE A 84 2.58 5.64 5.35
N LEU A 85 3.54 6.33 5.95
CA LEU A 85 3.94 6.14 7.34
C LEU A 85 3.20 7.13 8.26
N GLN A 86 2.68 6.60 9.36
CA GLN A 86 2.19 7.39 10.48
C GLN A 86 2.96 7.01 11.72
N SER A 87 3.90 7.85 12.12
CA SER A 87 4.72 7.61 13.31
C SER A 87 3.92 7.81 14.58
N PHE A 88 4.18 6.97 15.58
CA PHE A 88 3.64 7.08 16.93
C PHE A 88 4.73 6.78 17.95
N SER A 89 4.65 7.43 19.11
CA SER A 89 5.57 7.19 20.23
C SER A 89 4.77 6.82 21.47
N PHE A 90 5.26 5.82 22.20
CA PHE A 90 4.65 5.36 23.44
C PHE A 90 5.71 5.02 24.48
N LYS A 91 5.32 5.08 25.75
CA LYS A 91 6.15 4.60 26.84
C LYS A 91 5.86 3.11 27.07
N PRO A 92 6.88 2.23 27.03
CA PRO A 92 6.70 0.81 27.32
C PRO A 92 6.14 0.62 28.73
N LYS A 93 5.25 -0.35 28.89
CA LYS A 93 4.70 -0.67 30.21
C LYS A 93 5.78 -1.35 31.06
N THR A 94 5.87 -0.96 32.32
CA THR A 94 6.58 -1.74 33.35
C THR A 94 5.62 -2.66 34.11
N ASP A 95 4.30 -2.45 34.00
CA ASP A 95 3.23 -3.24 34.62
C ASP A 95 2.27 -3.75 33.52
N PRO A 96 2.05 -5.07 33.38
CA PRO A 96 1.15 -5.64 32.37
C PRO A 96 -0.32 -5.18 32.49
N HIS A 97 -0.75 -4.62 33.62
CA HIS A 97 -2.13 -4.17 33.86
C HIS A 97 -2.37 -2.67 33.59
N SER A 98 -1.34 -1.86 33.31
CA SER A 98 -1.54 -0.43 33.01
C SER A 98 -1.99 -0.19 31.57
N GLU A 99 -2.62 0.95 31.28
CA GLU A 99 -2.84 1.37 29.90
C GLU A 99 -1.53 1.85 29.25
N VAL A 100 -1.46 1.87 27.92
CA VAL A 100 -0.31 2.41 27.19
C VAL A 100 -0.46 3.92 27.09
N GLU A 101 0.56 4.66 27.54
CA GLU A 101 0.61 6.11 27.37
C GLU A 101 1.33 6.46 26.06
N PHE A 102 0.59 7.05 25.11
CA PHE A 102 1.15 7.61 23.89
C PHE A 102 1.62 9.05 24.16
N THR A 103 2.92 9.29 24.07
CA THR A 103 3.54 10.60 24.33
C THR A 103 4.82 10.77 23.51
N THR A 104 5.08 11.99 23.06
CA THR A 104 6.31 12.36 22.32
C THR A 104 7.35 13.02 23.20
N ASN A 105 7.03 13.33 24.47
CA ASN A 105 7.81 14.23 25.32
C ASN A 105 8.25 13.58 26.65
N ALA A 106 8.56 12.28 26.62
CA ALA A 106 9.03 11.54 27.79
C ALA A 106 10.31 10.76 27.48
N ASP A 107 11.18 10.69 28.47
CA ASP A 107 12.35 9.80 28.43
C ASP A 107 11.89 8.34 28.31
N SER A 108 12.67 7.55 27.58
CA SER A 108 12.43 6.11 27.36
C SER A 108 11.16 5.76 26.55
N THR A 109 10.79 6.59 25.57
CA THR A 109 9.74 6.25 24.60
C THR A 109 10.28 5.38 23.48
N ILE A 110 9.42 4.51 22.95
CA ILE A 110 9.66 3.75 21.72
C ILE A 110 8.81 4.39 20.62
N THR A 111 9.42 4.64 19.47
CA THR A 111 8.74 5.11 18.26
C THR A 111 8.55 3.95 17.29
N GLY A 112 7.34 3.82 16.76
CA GLY A 112 7.01 2.91 15.67
C GLY A 112 6.26 3.61 14.57
N ASN A 113 5.90 2.88 13.52
CA ASN A 113 5.08 3.39 12.44
C ASN A 113 3.83 2.53 12.25
N ASN A 114 2.71 3.18 11.91
CA ASN A 114 1.64 2.52 11.18
C ASN A 114 1.92 2.70 9.68
N VAL A 115 1.52 1.72 8.86
CA VAL A 115 1.57 1.83 7.40
C VAL A 115 0.15 1.88 6.86
N ILE A 116 -0.24 2.99 6.23
CA ILE A 116 -1.63 3.29 5.86
C ILE A 116 -1.74 3.51 4.36
N GLY A 117 -2.37 2.55 3.68
CA GLY A 117 -2.77 2.66 2.27
C GLY A 117 -4.26 2.91 2.15
N PHE A 118 -4.64 3.78 1.21
CA PHE A 118 -6.02 4.19 0.98
C PHE A 118 -6.42 3.99 -0.48
N MET A 119 -7.57 3.37 -0.70
CA MET A 119 -8.20 3.27 -2.02
C MET A 119 -9.38 4.24 -2.05
N ASP A 120 -9.21 5.39 -2.71
CA ASP A 120 -10.29 6.33 -2.89
C ASP A 120 -11.13 5.98 -4.12
N ASN A 121 -12.38 5.61 -3.91
CA ASN A 121 -13.37 5.42 -4.95
C ASN A 121 -14.55 6.41 -4.83
N ASN A 122 -14.38 7.50 -4.07
CA ASN A 122 -15.40 8.51 -3.75
C ASN A 122 -16.66 7.93 -3.08
N ALA A 123 -16.55 6.77 -2.41
CA ALA A 123 -17.66 6.22 -1.64
C ALA A 123 -17.95 7.09 -0.41
N LYS A 124 -19.23 7.13 -0.01
CA LYS A 124 -19.68 7.85 1.19
C LYS A 124 -19.11 7.27 2.50
N THR A 125 -18.72 6.00 2.49
CA THR A 125 -18.27 5.26 3.67
C THR A 125 -16.96 4.55 3.37
N THR A 126 -16.08 4.48 4.36
CA THR A 126 -14.79 3.79 4.29
C THR A 126 -14.84 2.49 5.08
N ILE A 127 -14.30 1.42 4.51
CA ILE A 127 -14.03 0.17 5.21
C ILE A 127 -12.58 0.21 5.67
N VAL A 128 -12.34 -0.03 6.96
CA VAL A 128 -10.99 -0.11 7.53
C VAL A 128 -10.66 -1.58 7.77
N ILE A 129 -9.56 -2.04 7.19
CA ILE A 129 -9.00 -3.38 7.39
C ILE A 129 -7.64 -3.18 8.06
N GLY A 130 -7.45 -3.79 9.22
CA GLY A 130 -6.23 -3.66 10.02
C GLY A 130 -5.57 -5.01 10.30
N ALA A 131 -4.25 -4.98 10.43
CA ALA A 131 -3.42 -6.09 10.90
C ALA A 131 -2.19 -5.51 11.59
N HIS A 132 -1.63 -6.26 12.53
CA HIS A 132 -0.32 -5.95 13.10
C HIS A 132 0.77 -6.58 12.21
N TYR A 133 1.92 -5.92 12.09
CA TYR A 133 3.07 -6.46 11.36
C TYR A 133 4.31 -6.62 12.22
N ASP A 134 4.29 -6.11 13.46
CA ASP A 134 5.37 -6.27 14.42
C ASP A 134 5.43 -7.70 14.98
N HIS A 135 6.63 -8.11 15.37
CA HIS A 135 6.91 -9.40 15.99
C HIS A 135 8.23 -9.38 16.78
N LEU A 136 8.33 -10.14 17.86
CA LEU A 136 9.48 -10.12 18.80
C LEU A 136 10.80 -10.71 18.26
N GLY A 137 10.83 -11.25 17.04
CA GLY A 137 12.04 -11.88 16.46
C GLY A 137 12.50 -13.12 17.24
N TYR A 138 13.79 -13.16 17.59
CA TYR A 138 14.43 -14.25 18.35
C TYR A 138 13.94 -14.44 19.79
N GLY A 139 12.99 -13.61 20.24
CA GLY A 139 12.45 -13.65 21.59
C GLY A 139 13.03 -12.55 22.48
N GLY A 140 12.32 -12.29 23.57
CA GLY A 140 12.56 -11.17 24.49
C GLY A 140 11.49 -11.13 25.59
N GLU A 141 11.39 -10.01 26.30
CA GLU A 141 10.34 -9.80 27.31
C GLU A 141 8.94 -9.97 26.67
N GLY A 142 8.16 -10.93 27.18
CA GLY A 142 6.84 -11.28 26.63
C GLY A 142 6.83 -12.39 25.57
N SER A 143 7.97 -12.94 25.14
CA SER A 143 7.99 -14.10 24.23
C SER A 143 7.86 -15.45 24.96
N LEU A 144 7.31 -16.47 24.29
CA LEU A 144 7.25 -17.85 24.80
C LEU A 144 8.57 -18.63 24.60
N TYR A 145 9.52 -18.07 23.86
CA TYR A 145 10.82 -18.67 23.61
C TYR A 145 11.76 -18.32 24.78
N ARG A 146 12.26 -19.34 25.47
CA ARG A 146 13.19 -19.25 26.60
C ARG A 146 14.49 -19.96 26.28
#